data_AF-A0A961C344-F1
#
_entry.id   AF-A0A961C344-F1
#
_cell.length_a   1.000
_cell.length_b   1.000
_cell.length_c   1.000
_cell.angle_alpha   90.00
_cell.angle_beta   90.00
_cell.angle_gamma   90.00
#
_symmetry.space_group_name_H-M   'P 1'
#
loop_
_entity.id
_entity.type
_entity.pdbx_description
1 polymer ?
#
loop_
_entity_poly.entity_id
_entity_poly.type
_entity_poly.pdbx_seq_one_letter_code
_entity_poly.pdbx_strand_id
1 'polypeptide(L)'
;MLISRYGKVVAVIEPASLSLDQGVLAAHAAPGLPAMPELTATEIGQDGPAERIRAAEAGAVTLVTKNQKVYGVMRPPSVEPEAALTDPDLAERMLARFEHDHPQATAAELADESERLHEALSAEAALLPYLGSPVVESGPVPTEPRAADLRSADALAWAEAMTIQGLAHEPSGDLAAARTVYDTAIERLRGVGDERLRSRMHVMMLKAAQFHYLTGDSPTALRLAETVSEELDSFDRVDAARPARPVTPPTKLGRA
;
A
#
# COMPACT_ATOMS: atom_id res chain seq x y z
N MET A 1 -20.91 11.30 -7.69
CA MET A 1 -22.12 10.80 -8.39
C MET A 1 -22.23 9.31 -8.15
N LEU A 2 -23.38 8.83 -7.70
CA LEU A 2 -23.60 7.39 -7.45
C LEU A 2 -24.21 6.73 -8.68
N ILE A 3 -23.76 5.51 -9.01
CA ILE A 3 -24.33 4.67 -10.06
C ILE A 3 -25.00 3.48 -9.39
N SER A 4 -26.31 3.30 -9.62
CA SER A 4 -27.07 2.18 -9.07
C SER A 4 -27.61 1.25 -10.17
N ARG A 5 -27.69 -0.04 -9.85
CA ARG A 5 -28.30 -1.07 -10.69
C ARG A 5 -29.11 -2.01 -9.81
N TYR A 6 -30.37 -2.24 -10.17
CA TYR A 6 -31.31 -3.07 -9.38
C TYR A 6 -31.43 -2.65 -7.90
N GLY A 7 -31.35 -1.35 -7.61
CA GLY A 7 -31.46 -0.83 -6.24
C GLY A 7 -30.17 -0.91 -5.41
N LYS A 8 -29.07 -1.44 -5.95
CA LYS A 8 -27.75 -1.46 -5.30
C LYS A 8 -26.83 -0.43 -5.95
N VAL A 9 -26.04 0.31 -5.15
CA VAL A 9 -24.96 1.15 -5.67
C VAL A 9 -23.82 0.24 -6.14
N VAL A 10 -23.44 0.36 -7.42
CA VAL A 10 -22.45 -0.51 -8.08
C VAL A 10 -21.17 0.21 -8.44
N ALA A 11 -21.19 1.55 -8.46
CA ALA A 11 -19.99 2.36 -8.66
C ALA A 11 -20.22 3.79 -8.15
N VAL A 12 -19.13 4.48 -7.85
CA VAL A 12 -19.13 5.89 -7.44
C VAL A 12 -18.14 6.65 -8.30
N ILE A 13 -18.58 7.80 -8.82
CA ILE A 13 -17.72 8.75 -9.53
C ILE A 13 -17.43 9.92 -8.60
N GLU A 14 -16.17 10.09 -8.25
CA GLU A 14 -15.67 11.17 -7.39
C GLU A 14 -14.81 12.13 -8.20
N PRO A 15 -14.75 13.43 -7.82
CA PRO A 15 -13.76 14.34 -8.39
C PRO A 15 -12.35 13.78 -8.21
N ALA A 16 -11.53 13.87 -9.26
CA ALA A 16 -10.16 13.37 -9.17
C ALA A 16 -9.36 14.19 -8.15
N SER A 17 -8.70 13.52 -7.21
CA SER A 17 -7.87 14.14 -6.18
C SER A 17 -6.41 13.77 -6.38
N LEU A 18 -5.52 14.75 -6.32
CA LEU A 18 -4.07 14.49 -6.39
C LEU A 18 -3.56 13.66 -5.22
N SER A 19 -4.23 13.68 -4.06
CA SER A 19 -3.79 12.92 -2.89
C SER A 19 -4.11 11.42 -2.98
N LEU A 20 -5.22 11.08 -3.65
CA LEU A 20 -5.71 9.69 -3.74
C LEU A 20 -5.40 9.07 -5.10
N ASP A 21 -5.25 9.89 -6.14
CA ASP A 21 -5.32 9.44 -7.54
C ASP A 21 -4.01 9.70 -8.28
N GLN A 22 -2.94 10.06 -7.57
CA GLN A 22 -1.67 10.46 -8.16
C GLN A 22 -1.15 9.42 -9.16
N GLY A 23 -1.20 8.13 -8.80
CA GLY A 23 -0.75 7.05 -9.67
C GLY A 23 -1.60 6.90 -10.93
N VAL A 24 -2.92 6.98 -10.79
CA VAL A 24 -3.91 6.87 -11.88
C VAL A 24 -3.77 8.05 -12.85
N LEU A 25 -3.62 9.27 -12.32
CA LEU A 25 -3.45 10.49 -13.09
C LEU A 25 -2.09 10.54 -13.78
N ALA A 26 -1.02 10.10 -13.11
CA ALA A 26 0.32 10.00 -13.69
C ALA A 26 0.36 8.98 -14.83
N ALA A 27 -0.30 7.84 -14.66
CA ALA A 27 -0.41 6.81 -15.69
C ALA A 27 -1.11 7.32 -16.95
N HIS A 28 -2.18 8.11 -16.80
CA HIS A 28 -2.89 8.73 -17.92
C HIS A 28 -2.09 9.86 -18.61
N ALA A 29 -1.26 10.60 -17.87
CA ALA A 29 -0.47 11.70 -18.41
C ALA A 29 0.83 11.23 -19.12
N ALA A 30 1.32 10.03 -18.83
CA ALA A 30 2.59 9.55 -19.33
C ALA A 30 2.46 8.87 -20.72
N PRO A 31 3.20 9.34 -21.75
CA PRO A 31 3.19 8.71 -23.07
C PRO A 31 3.89 7.35 -23.03
N GLY A 32 3.25 6.31 -23.59
CA GLY A 32 3.81 4.97 -23.73
C GLY A 32 3.38 3.94 -22.68
N LEU A 33 2.61 4.35 -21.66
CA LEU A 33 1.96 3.42 -20.74
C LEU A 33 0.68 2.83 -21.34
N PRO A 34 0.25 1.63 -20.88
CA PRO A 34 -1.03 1.06 -21.30
C PRO A 34 -2.15 2.05 -21.02
N ALA A 35 -2.99 2.30 -22.02
CA ALA A 35 -4.09 3.24 -21.91
C ALA A 35 -5.04 2.78 -20.80
N MET A 36 -5.17 3.60 -19.77
CA MET A 36 -6.14 3.37 -18.70
C MET A 36 -7.55 3.31 -19.29
N PRO A 37 -8.43 2.46 -18.77
CA PRO A 37 -9.81 2.44 -19.19
C PRO A 37 -10.45 3.80 -18.89
N GLU A 38 -10.96 4.44 -19.95
CA GLU A 38 -11.67 5.71 -19.88
C GLU A 38 -13.17 5.49 -20.12
N LEU A 39 -13.97 6.29 -19.44
CA LEU A 39 -15.39 6.48 -19.68
C LEU A 39 -15.59 7.92 -20.11
N THR A 40 -15.79 8.10 -21.42
CA THR A 40 -16.00 9.42 -22.02
C THR A 40 -17.45 9.85 -21.88
N ALA A 41 -17.70 11.16 -21.86
CA ALA A 41 -19.07 11.71 -21.85
C ALA A 41 -19.95 11.22 -23.02
N THR A 42 -19.34 10.85 -24.15
CA THR A 42 -20.06 10.30 -25.31
C THR A 42 -20.55 8.87 -25.05
N GLU A 43 -19.75 8.05 -24.37
CA GLU A 43 -20.08 6.66 -24.04
C GLU A 43 -21.17 6.54 -22.96
N ILE A 44 -21.29 7.54 -22.08
CA ILE A 44 -22.34 7.59 -21.04
C ILE A 44 -23.75 7.58 -21.67
N GLY A 45 -23.90 8.08 -22.90
CA GLY A 45 -25.19 8.15 -23.60
C GLY A 45 -25.50 7.00 -24.57
N GLN A 46 -24.58 6.03 -24.77
CA GLN A 46 -24.69 5.04 -25.84
C GLN A 46 -24.31 3.62 -25.39
N ASP A 47 -25.08 2.96 -24.51
CA ASP A 47 -24.96 1.54 -24.06
C ASP A 47 -23.57 1.01 -23.57
N GLY A 48 -22.48 1.75 -23.79
CA GLY A 48 -21.13 1.52 -23.30
C GLY A 48 -20.87 1.76 -21.81
N PRO A 49 -21.73 2.42 -21.00
CA PRO A 49 -21.48 2.50 -19.56
C PRO A 49 -21.58 1.12 -18.92
N ALA A 50 -22.35 0.18 -19.48
CA ALA A 50 -22.64 -1.10 -18.84
C ALA A 50 -21.40 -2.01 -18.67
N GLU A 51 -20.41 -1.94 -19.56
CA GLU A 51 -19.17 -2.70 -19.43
C GLU A 51 -18.22 -2.04 -18.43
N ARG A 52 -18.04 -0.72 -18.52
CA ARG A 52 -17.19 0.04 -17.60
C ARG A 52 -17.73 0.05 -16.16
N ILE A 53 -19.05 0.10 -16.00
CA ILE A 53 -19.71 -0.03 -14.69
C ILE A 53 -19.51 -1.44 -14.14
N ARG A 54 -19.58 -2.49 -14.97
CA ARG A 54 -19.28 -3.87 -14.55
C ARG A 54 -17.81 -4.04 -14.14
N ALA A 55 -16.89 -3.40 -14.87
CA ALA A 55 -15.49 -3.39 -14.49
C ALA A 55 -15.27 -2.66 -13.15
N ALA A 56 -15.93 -1.53 -12.94
CA ALA A 56 -15.87 -0.81 -11.66
C ALA A 56 -16.49 -1.59 -10.50
N GLU A 57 -17.61 -2.29 -10.74
CA GLU A 57 -18.23 -3.21 -9.79
C GLU A 57 -17.28 -4.36 -9.41
N ALA A 58 -16.44 -4.80 -10.35
CA ALA A 58 -15.38 -5.79 -10.14
C ALA A 58 -14.09 -5.20 -9.52
N GLY A 59 -14.09 -3.92 -9.13
CA GLY A 59 -12.97 -3.25 -8.46
C GLY A 59 -12.02 -2.48 -9.38
N ALA A 60 -12.27 -2.44 -10.69
CA ALA A 60 -11.42 -1.70 -11.61
C ALA A 60 -11.64 -0.18 -11.51
N VAL A 61 -10.54 0.57 -11.49
CA VAL A 61 -10.60 2.03 -11.52
C VAL A 61 -10.70 2.52 -12.96
N THR A 62 -11.68 3.37 -13.25
CA THR A 62 -11.92 3.92 -14.60
C THR A 62 -11.91 5.45 -14.54
N LEU A 63 -11.18 6.09 -15.45
CA LEU A 63 -11.18 7.56 -15.52
C LEU A 63 -12.44 8.07 -16.21
N VAL A 64 -13.03 9.14 -15.68
CA VAL A 64 -14.15 9.83 -16.32
C VAL A 64 -13.59 11.06 -17.01
N THR A 65 -13.55 11.03 -18.35
CA THR A 65 -12.93 12.08 -19.17
C THR A 65 -13.94 12.77 -20.08
N LYS A 66 -13.70 14.04 -20.37
CA LYS A 66 -14.44 14.79 -21.40
C LYS A 66 -13.49 15.81 -22.04
N ASN A 67 -13.42 15.79 -23.37
CA ASN A 67 -12.51 16.65 -24.14
C ASN A 67 -11.05 16.57 -23.64
N GLN A 68 -10.54 15.35 -23.41
CA GLN A 68 -9.18 15.09 -22.89
C GLN A 68 -8.89 15.69 -21.50
N LYS A 69 -9.93 16.07 -20.75
CA LYS A 69 -9.80 16.49 -19.35
C LYS A 69 -10.41 15.43 -18.44
N VAL A 70 -9.71 15.12 -17.35
CA VAL A 70 -10.22 14.25 -16.29
C VAL A 70 -11.19 15.05 -15.42
N TYR A 71 -12.41 14.57 -15.30
CA TYR A 71 -13.46 15.16 -14.44
C TYR A 71 -13.65 14.39 -13.15
N GLY A 72 -13.31 13.11 -13.16
CA GLY A 72 -13.44 12.27 -11.99
C GLY A 72 -12.86 10.89 -12.21
N VAL A 73 -12.94 10.10 -11.16
CA VAL A 73 -12.53 8.71 -11.15
C VAL A 73 -13.74 7.88 -10.72
N MET A 74 -14.09 6.90 -11.54
CA MET A 74 -15.09 5.90 -11.23
C MET A 74 -14.41 4.74 -10.50
N ARG A 75 -14.92 4.41 -9.33
CA ARG A 75 -14.46 3.33 -8.47
C ARG A 75 -15.60 2.39 -8.14
N PRO A 76 -15.33 1.17 -7.66
CA PRO A 76 -16.31 0.43 -6.85
C PRO A 76 -16.88 1.36 -5.77
N PRO A 77 -18.10 1.12 -5.29
CA PRO A 77 -18.61 1.86 -4.16
C PRO A 77 -17.62 1.73 -3.01
N SER A 78 -16.90 2.82 -2.74
CA SER A 78 -16.18 2.98 -1.50
C SER A 78 -17.23 2.81 -0.43
N VAL A 79 -17.20 1.68 0.26
CA VAL A 79 -17.77 1.61 1.59
C VAL A 79 -17.04 2.73 2.32
N GLU A 80 -17.76 3.78 2.70
CA GLU A 80 -17.15 4.90 3.40
C GLU A 80 -16.27 4.34 4.52
N PRO A 81 -15.08 4.89 4.80
CA PRO A 81 -14.22 4.37 5.85
C PRO A 81 -14.89 4.33 7.24
N GLU A 82 -16.00 5.06 7.43
CA GLU A 82 -16.84 4.95 8.63
C GLU A 82 -17.80 3.75 8.62
N ALA A 83 -18.09 3.17 7.46
CA ALA A 83 -18.84 1.91 7.30
C ALA A 83 -17.94 0.70 6.96
N ALA A 84 -16.65 0.92 6.66
CA ALA A 84 -15.62 -0.12 6.58
C ALA A 84 -14.99 -0.44 7.94
N LEU A 85 -15.51 0.15 9.02
CA LEU A 85 -15.35 -0.38 10.36
C LEU A 85 -16.24 -1.63 10.47
N THR A 86 -15.58 -2.78 10.60
CA THR A 86 -16.15 -4.13 10.78
C THR A 86 -16.92 -4.64 9.56
N ASP A 87 -16.41 -5.68 8.89
CA ASP A 87 -17.30 -6.72 8.34
C ASP A 87 -17.92 -7.40 9.58
N PRO A 88 -19.17 -7.05 9.98
CA PRO A 88 -19.77 -7.61 11.18
C PRO A 88 -19.91 -9.13 11.04
N ASP A 89 -20.05 -9.62 9.80
CA ASP A 89 -20.15 -11.05 9.52
C ASP A 89 -18.81 -11.75 9.70
N LEU A 90 -17.66 -11.06 9.59
CA LEU A 90 -16.35 -11.70 9.81
C LEU A 90 -16.10 -11.95 11.29
N ALA A 91 -16.31 -10.92 12.13
CA ALA A 91 -16.22 -11.08 13.58
C ALA A 91 -17.22 -12.14 14.08
N GLU A 92 -18.45 -12.13 13.56
CA GLU A 92 -19.48 -13.11 13.89
C GLU A 92 -19.11 -14.53 13.41
N ARG A 93 -18.55 -14.70 12.21
CA ARG A 93 -18.05 -16.00 11.73
C ARG A 93 -16.85 -16.51 12.54
N MET A 94 -15.94 -15.61 12.95
CA MET A 94 -14.78 -15.98 13.76
C MET A 94 -15.19 -16.35 15.19
N LEU A 95 -16.15 -15.63 15.78
CA LEU A 95 -16.72 -15.96 17.07
C LEU A 95 -17.52 -17.27 17.03
N ALA A 96 -18.35 -17.47 15.99
CA ALA A 96 -19.07 -18.74 15.80
C ALA A 96 -18.13 -19.94 15.61
N ARG A 97 -16.97 -19.73 14.98
CA ARG A 97 -15.93 -20.74 14.87
C ARG A 97 -15.26 -21.01 16.22
N PHE A 98 -14.99 -19.98 17.00
CA PHE A 98 -14.45 -20.12 18.35
C PHE A 98 -15.42 -20.89 19.27
N GLU A 99 -16.72 -20.58 19.23
CA GLU A 99 -17.75 -21.35 19.95
C GLU A 99 -17.80 -22.82 19.53
N HIS A 100 -17.64 -23.08 18.23
CA HIS A 100 -17.59 -24.45 17.70
C HIS A 100 -16.35 -25.23 18.15
N ASP A 101 -15.19 -24.59 18.11
CA ASP A 101 -13.89 -25.19 18.43
C ASP A 101 -13.66 -25.29 19.96
N HIS A 102 -14.36 -24.44 20.75
CA HIS A 102 -14.27 -24.37 22.21
C HIS A 102 -15.65 -24.53 22.87
N PRO A 103 -16.28 -25.72 22.82
CA PRO A 103 -17.63 -25.93 23.36
C PRO A 103 -17.71 -25.81 24.90
N GLN A 104 -16.59 -25.72 25.60
CA GLN A 104 -16.51 -25.46 27.04
C GLN A 104 -16.08 -24.04 27.39
N ALA A 105 -15.96 -23.15 26.39
CA ALA A 105 -15.62 -21.75 26.63
C ALA A 105 -16.65 -21.12 27.58
N THR A 106 -16.13 -20.46 28.60
CA THR A 106 -16.93 -19.66 29.52
C THR A 106 -17.34 -18.35 28.84
N ALA A 107 -18.39 -17.70 29.36
CA ALA A 107 -18.82 -16.40 28.86
C ALA A 107 -17.73 -15.32 28.95
N ALA A 108 -16.79 -15.46 29.90
CA ALA A 108 -15.64 -14.56 30.02
C ALA A 108 -14.63 -14.76 28.87
N GLU A 109 -14.32 -16.00 28.51
CA GLU A 109 -13.40 -16.32 27.42
C GLU A 109 -13.95 -15.89 26.05
N LEU A 110 -15.26 -15.98 25.85
CA LEU A 110 -15.94 -15.46 24.65
C LEU A 110 -15.89 -13.93 24.57
N ALA A 111 -16.00 -13.24 25.71
CA ALA A 111 -15.89 -11.79 25.76
C ALA A 111 -14.46 -11.32 25.44
N ASP A 112 -13.46 -11.99 26.01
CA ASP A 112 -12.04 -11.69 25.75
C ASP A 112 -11.67 -11.91 24.27
N GLU A 113 -12.20 -12.97 23.64
CA GLU A 113 -11.94 -13.24 22.23
C GLU A 113 -12.65 -12.24 21.31
N SER A 114 -13.87 -11.84 21.64
CA SER A 114 -14.60 -10.79 20.92
C SER A 114 -13.84 -9.45 20.95
N GLU A 115 -13.28 -9.08 22.11
CA GLU A 115 -12.49 -7.85 22.27
C GLU A 115 -11.19 -7.90 21.46
N ARG A 116 -10.49 -9.04 21.45
CA ARG A 116 -9.31 -9.25 20.59
C ARG A 116 -9.61 -9.14 19.11
N LEU A 117 -10.71 -9.76 18.65
CA LEU A 117 -11.12 -9.70 17.25
C LEU A 117 -11.44 -8.25 16.85
N HIS A 118 -12.09 -7.49 17.74
CA HIS A 118 -12.39 -6.09 17.50
C HIS A 118 -11.12 -5.22 17.39
N GLU A 119 -10.12 -5.47 18.23
CA GLU A 119 -8.83 -4.76 18.20
C GLU A 119 -8.02 -5.11 16.93
N ALA A 120 -7.96 -6.39 16.56
CA ALA A 120 -7.25 -6.86 15.37
C ALA A 120 -7.86 -6.28 14.07
N LEU A 121 -9.19 -6.32 13.94
CA LEU A 121 -9.89 -5.79 12.76
C LEU A 121 -9.79 -4.26 12.68
N SER A 122 -9.73 -3.57 13.82
CA SER A 122 -9.51 -2.12 13.86
C SER A 122 -8.09 -1.73 13.43
N ALA A 123 -7.08 -2.53 13.79
CA ALA A 123 -5.69 -2.31 13.38
C ALA A 123 -5.48 -2.56 11.87
N GLU A 124 -6.16 -3.56 11.31
CA GLU A 124 -6.13 -3.87 9.88
C GLU A 124 -6.87 -2.81 9.05
N ALA A 125 -7.99 -2.28 9.55
CA ALA A 125 -8.74 -1.19 8.91
C ALA A 125 -7.92 0.10 8.77
N ALA A 126 -6.99 0.36 9.70
CA ALA A 126 -6.09 1.51 9.63
C ALA A 126 -5.07 1.43 8.47
N LEU A 127 -4.85 0.24 7.89
CA LEU A 127 -3.90 0.00 6.79
C LEU A 127 -4.56 0.03 5.39
N LEU A 128 -5.90 -0.02 5.32
CA LEU A 128 -6.68 -0.03 4.07
C LEU A 128 -6.45 1.14 3.10
N PRO A 129 -6.08 2.38 3.52
CA PRO A 129 -5.77 3.45 2.58
C PRO A 129 -4.58 3.17 1.63
N TYR A 130 -3.79 2.12 1.90
CA TYR A 130 -2.58 1.78 1.15
C TYR A 130 -2.69 0.55 0.24
N LEU A 131 -3.86 -0.11 0.18
CA LEU A 131 -4.05 -1.42 -0.48
C LEU A 131 -4.69 -1.37 -1.89
N GLY A 132 -4.79 -0.20 -2.53
CA GLY A 132 -5.45 -0.08 -3.84
C GLY A 132 -4.51 -0.17 -5.04
N SER A 133 -4.22 -1.36 -5.57
CA SER A 133 -3.82 -1.58 -6.99
C SER A 133 -3.82 -3.05 -7.43
N PRO A 134 -3.99 -3.32 -8.74
CA PRO A 134 -4.66 -4.52 -9.24
C PRO A 134 -3.76 -5.76 -9.34
N VAL A 135 -4.41 -6.92 -9.38
CA VAL A 135 -3.86 -8.24 -9.69
C VAL A 135 -2.99 -8.16 -10.95
N VAL A 136 -1.68 -8.32 -10.81
CA VAL A 136 -0.76 -8.54 -11.92
C VAL A 136 -0.52 -10.04 -12.03
N GLU A 137 -0.93 -10.62 -13.15
CA GLU A 137 -0.60 -12.00 -13.51
C GLU A 137 0.91 -12.24 -13.42
N SER A 138 1.27 -13.34 -12.78
CA SER A 138 2.62 -13.80 -12.51
C SER A 138 3.38 -14.10 -13.81
N GLY A 139 4.10 -13.10 -14.32
CA GLY A 139 5.14 -13.26 -15.34
C GLY A 139 6.42 -13.85 -14.75
N PRO A 140 7.26 -14.51 -15.57
CA PRO A 140 8.46 -15.21 -15.11
C PRO A 140 9.47 -14.25 -14.49
N VAL A 141 10.00 -14.66 -13.34
CA VAL A 141 11.05 -13.99 -12.55
C VAL A 141 12.19 -13.53 -13.47
N PRO A 142 12.47 -12.22 -13.59
CA PRO A 142 13.60 -11.73 -14.37
C PRO A 142 14.90 -12.26 -13.74
N THR A 143 15.66 -13.01 -14.53
CA THR A 143 16.97 -13.53 -14.12
C THR A 143 17.99 -12.40 -14.21
N GLU A 144 18.54 -11.97 -13.08
CA GLU A 144 19.24 -10.69 -12.96
C GLU A 144 20.73 -10.76 -12.56
N PRO A 145 21.52 -9.71 -12.92
CA PRO A 145 22.96 -9.62 -12.76
C PRO A 145 23.42 -9.21 -11.34
N ARG A 146 24.64 -9.61 -10.96
CA ARG A 146 25.25 -9.43 -9.62
C ARG A 146 25.35 -7.95 -9.16
N ALA A 147 25.21 -7.75 -7.85
CA ALA A 147 25.11 -6.45 -7.14
C ALA A 147 26.29 -5.46 -7.28
N ALA A 148 27.46 -5.89 -7.78
CA ALA A 148 28.64 -5.03 -7.85
C ALA A 148 28.58 -3.95 -8.95
N ASP A 149 27.64 -4.07 -9.90
CA ASP A 149 27.59 -3.23 -11.11
C ASP A 149 26.33 -2.34 -11.21
N LEU A 150 25.45 -2.33 -10.21
CA LEU A 150 24.23 -1.51 -10.25
C LEU A 150 24.57 -0.03 -10.01
N ARG A 151 24.27 0.83 -10.98
CA ARG A 151 24.26 2.27 -10.76
C ARG A 151 23.17 2.58 -9.73
N SER A 152 23.34 3.60 -8.88
CA SER A 152 22.40 3.90 -7.78
C SER A 152 20.93 4.04 -8.23
N ALA A 153 20.69 4.50 -9.47
CA ALA A 153 19.36 4.57 -10.07
C ALA A 153 18.77 3.19 -10.38
N ASP A 154 19.58 2.25 -10.87
CA ASP A 154 19.14 0.88 -11.19
C ASP A 154 18.86 0.11 -9.89
N ALA A 155 19.68 0.31 -8.86
CA ALA A 155 19.45 -0.26 -7.54
C ALA A 155 18.16 0.25 -6.88
N LEU A 156 17.81 1.54 -7.09
CA LEU A 156 16.57 2.11 -6.56
C LEU A 156 15.34 1.56 -7.27
N ALA A 157 15.35 1.50 -8.61
CA ALA A 157 14.27 0.90 -9.38
C ALA A 157 14.08 -0.58 -9.02
N TRP A 158 15.18 -1.30 -8.80
CA TRP A 158 15.16 -2.68 -8.34
C TRP A 158 14.57 -2.82 -6.93
N ALA A 159 14.97 -1.98 -5.98
CA ALA A 159 14.43 -1.93 -4.62
C ALA A 159 12.91 -1.67 -4.61
N GLU A 160 12.43 -0.81 -5.51
CA GLU A 160 10.99 -0.57 -5.70
C GLU A 160 10.28 -1.82 -6.25
N ALA A 161 10.84 -2.47 -7.27
CA ALA A 161 10.29 -3.71 -7.81
C ALA A 161 10.18 -4.81 -6.74
N MET A 162 11.21 -5.00 -5.93
CA MET A 162 11.20 -5.98 -4.83
C MET A 162 10.17 -5.63 -3.74
N THR A 163 9.98 -4.34 -3.46
CA THR A 163 8.94 -3.89 -2.53
C THR A 163 7.55 -4.25 -3.06
N ILE A 164 7.28 -4.00 -4.34
CA ILE A 164 6.01 -4.34 -4.97
C ILE A 164 5.79 -5.86 -4.99
N GLN A 165 6.82 -6.63 -5.33
CA GLN A 165 6.74 -8.09 -5.37
C GLN A 165 6.46 -8.67 -3.97
N GLY A 166 7.11 -8.16 -2.93
CA GLY A 166 6.89 -8.61 -1.56
C GLY A 166 5.47 -8.28 -1.07
N LEU A 167 4.98 -7.07 -1.38
CA LEU A 167 3.61 -6.65 -1.07
C LEU A 167 2.57 -7.50 -1.81
N ALA A 168 2.86 -7.93 -3.04
CA ALA A 168 1.94 -8.78 -3.80
C ALA A 168 1.72 -10.17 -3.18
N HIS A 169 2.68 -10.65 -2.38
CA HIS A 169 2.55 -11.92 -1.67
C HIS A 169 1.70 -11.81 -0.38
N GLU A 170 1.58 -10.63 0.23
CA GLU A 170 0.75 -10.40 1.43
C GLU A 170 -0.72 -10.86 1.27
N PRO A 171 -1.48 -10.38 0.25
CA PRO A 171 -2.88 -10.77 0.08
C PRO A 171 -3.05 -12.22 -0.40
N SER A 172 -1.99 -12.83 -0.94
CA SER A 172 -2.01 -14.24 -1.35
C SER A 172 -1.85 -15.22 -0.18
N GLY A 173 -1.52 -14.71 1.02
CA GLY A 173 -1.23 -15.53 2.19
C GLY A 173 0.11 -16.28 2.12
N ASP A 174 0.87 -16.10 1.04
CA ASP A 174 2.20 -16.70 0.87
C ASP A 174 3.27 -15.87 1.61
N LEU A 175 3.18 -15.89 2.94
CA LEU A 175 4.09 -15.14 3.81
C LEU A 175 5.55 -15.63 3.69
N ALA A 176 5.76 -16.88 3.27
CA ALA A 176 7.09 -17.44 3.03
C ALA A 176 7.73 -16.87 1.75
N ALA A 177 6.96 -16.72 0.67
CA ALA A 177 7.41 -16.01 -0.52
C ALA A 177 7.68 -14.53 -0.24
N ALA A 178 6.77 -13.84 0.48
CA ALA A 178 6.97 -12.45 0.89
C ALA A 178 8.29 -12.27 1.67
N ARG A 179 8.52 -13.12 2.68
CA ARG A 179 9.77 -13.17 3.46
C ARG A 179 11.00 -13.32 2.54
N THR A 180 10.97 -14.29 1.63
CA THR A 180 12.10 -14.59 0.73
C THR A 180 12.44 -13.40 -0.17
N VAL A 181 11.42 -12.69 -0.66
CA VAL A 181 11.60 -11.49 -1.49
C VAL A 181 12.31 -10.39 -0.70
N TYR A 182 11.84 -10.08 0.51
CA TYR A 182 12.44 -9.02 1.31
C TYR A 182 13.85 -9.40 1.82
N ASP A 183 14.06 -10.64 2.27
CA ASP A 183 15.39 -11.11 2.71
C ASP A 183 16.42 -10.97 1.58
N THR A 184 16.04 -11.38 0.36
CA THR A 184 16.89 -11.26 -0.84
C THR A 184 17.18 -9.79 -1.19
N ALA A 185 16.19 -8.92 -1.05
CA ALA A 185 16.33 -7.49 -1.30
C ALA A 185 17.31 -6.83 -0.33
N ILE A 186 17.18 -7.14 0.96
CA ILE A 186 18.05 -6.61 2.03
C ILE A 186 19.49 -7.08 1.82
N GLU A 187 19.71 -8.36 1.54
CA GLU A 187 21.06 -8.90 1.34
C GLU A 187 21.76 -8.23 0.14
N ARG A 188 21.01 -7.96 -0.93
CA ARG A 188 21.56 -7.40 -2.17
C ARG A 188 21.82 -5.91 -2.10
N LEU A 189 21.06 -5.16 -1.30
CA LEU A 189 21.24 -3.71 -1.12
C LEU A 189 22.19 -3.36 0.03
N ARG A 190 22.62 -4.36 0.79
CA ARG A 190 23.58 -4.17 1.89
C ARG A 190 24.88 -3.54 1.36
N GLY A 191 25.29 -2.45 1.99
CA GLY A 191 26.54 -1.76 1.66
C GLY A 191 26.45 -0.75 0.51
N VAL A 192 25.27 -0.51 -0.05
CA VAL A 192 25.08 0.59 -1.00
C VAL A 192 25.04 1.91 -0.23
N GLY A 193 26.04 2.78 -0.46
CA GLY A 193 26.24 4.05 0.26
C GLY A 193 25.27 5.18 -0.12
N ASP A 194 24.08 4.87 -0.60
CA ASP A 194 23.07 5.84 -1.03
C ASP A 194 21.98 5.97 0.04
N GLU A 195 21.72 7.20 0.48
CA GLU A 195 20.76 7.50 1.55
C GLU A 195 19.32 7.11 1.20
N ARG A 196 18.90 7.32 -0.05
CA ARG A 196 17.55 6.97 -0.50
C ARG A 196 17.36 5.46 -0.49
N LEU A 197 18.39 4.73 -0.90
CA LEU A 197 18.41 3.28 -0.83
C LEU A 197 18.44 2.78 0.61
N ARG A 198 19.14 3.46 1.52
CA ARG A 198 19.14 3.14 2.94
C ARG A 198 17.74 3.23 3.54
N SER A 199 17.03 4.35 3.32
CA SER A 199 15.65 4.49 3.80
C SER A 199 14.72 3.41 3.21
N ARG A 200 14.90 3.06 1.93
CA ARG A 200 14.11 1.99 1.31
C ARG A 200 14.43 0.62 1.92
N MET A 201 15.69 0.36 2.21
CA MET A 201 16.16 -0.86 2.88
C MET A 201 15.54 -0.99 4.28
N HIS A 202 15.44 0.10 5.06
CA HIS A 202 14.77 0.08 6.36
C HIS A 202 13.31 -0.37 6.26
N VAL A 203 12.57 0.15 5.29
CA VAL A 203 11.17 -0.26 5.05
C VAL A 203 11.10 -1.76 4.73
N MET A 204 12.02 -2.26 3.89
CA MET A 204 12.08 -3.69 3.57
C MET A 204 12.46 -4.55 4.77
N MET A 205 13.34 -4.07 5.65
CA MET A 205 13.70 -4.76 6.90
C MET A 205 12.53 -4.86 7.88
N LEU A 206 11.73 -3.81 8.02
CA LEU A 206 10.53 -3.84 8.85
C LEU A 206 9.47 -4.79 8.28
N LYS A 207 9.30 -4.82 6.95
CA LYS A 207 8.41 -5.78 6.28
C LYS A 207 8.90 -7.22 6.45
N ALA A 208 10.19 -7.48 6.24
CA ALA A 208 10.79 -8.79 6.54
C ALA A 208 10.54 -9.18 7.99
N ALA A 209 10.79 -8.27 8.95
CA ALA A 209 10.58 -8.53 10.37
C ALA A 209 9.13 -8.95 10.67
N GLN A 210 8.14 -8.28 10.07
CA GLN A 210 6.73 -8.65 10.17
C GLN A 210 6.50 -10.09 9.69
N PHE A 211 7.03 -10.49 8.54
CA PHE A 211 6.84 -11.87 8.04
C PHE A 211 7.59 -12.91 8.85
N HIS A 212 8.79 -12.61 9.32
CA HIS A 212 9.52 -13.49 10.24
C HIS A 212 8.70 -13.72 11.52
N TYR A 213 8.09 -12.68 12.07
CA TYR A 213 7.20 -12.81 13.23
C TYR A 213 5.96 -13.67 12.93
N LEU A 214 5.24 -13.37 11.84
CA LEU A 214 4.02 -14.10 11.45
C LEU A 214 4.29 -15.57 11.09
N THR A 215 5.51 -15.90 10.66
CA THR A 215 5.94 -17.28 10.34
C THR A 215 6.60 -18.00 11.53
N GLY A 216 6.66 -17.36 12.72
CA GLY A 216 7.16 -17.95 13.96
C GLY A 216 8.67 -17.78 14.22
N ASP A 217 9.39 -17.03 13.39
CA ASP A 217 10.81 -16.68 13.54
C ASP A 217 10.99 -15.35 14.27
N SER A 218 10.45 -15.26 15.49
CA SER A 218 10.53 -14.07 16.34
C SER A 218 11.96 -13.56 16.61
N PRO A 219 13.00 -14.42 16.76
CA PRO A 219 14.37 -13.93 16.93
C PRO A 219 14.90 -13.16 15.72
N THR A 220 14.57 -13.59 14.51
CA THR A 220 14.99 -12.88 13.29
C THR A 220 14.21 -11.60 13.09
N ALA A 221 12.91 -11.60 13.41
CA ALA A 221 12.09 -10.40 13.42
C ALA A 221 12.66 -9.31 14.33
N LEU A 222 12.99 -9.67 15.58
CA LEU A 222 13.53 -8.74 16.56
C LEU A 222 14.85 -8.14 16.09
N ARG A 223 15.79 -8.96 15.60
CA ARG A 223 17.09 -8.47 15.10
C ARG A 223 16.93 -7.46 13.97
N LEU A 224 16.01 -7.69 13.04
CA LEU A 224 15.76 -6.79 11.92
C LEU A 224 15.17 -5.45 12.40
N ALA A 225 14.21 -5.48 13.33
CA ALA A 225 13.63 -4.28 13.91
C ALA A 225 14.64 -3.48 14.75
N GLU A 226 15.45 -4.17 15.57
CA GLU A 226 16.53 -3.57 16.35
C GLU A 226 17.55 -2.87 15.45
N THR A 227 17.97 -3.52 14.35
CA THR A 227 18.92 -2.92 13.41
C THR A 227 18.38 -1.61 12.82
N VAL A 228 17.09 -1.58 12.44
CA VAL A 228 16.46 -0.34 11.93
C VAL A 228 16.39 0.73 13.03
N SER A 229 16.02 0.35 14.25
CA SER A 229 15.96 1.29 15.38
C SER A 229 17.32 1.89 15.69
N GLU A 230 18.38 1.09 15.74
CA GLU A 230 19.75 1.54 16.00
C GLU A 230 20.26 2.50 14.91
N GLU A 231 19.97 2.19 13.64
CA GLU A 231 20.36 3.06 12.52
C GLU A 231 19.60 4.39 12.54
N LEU A 232 18.31 4.40 12.89
CA LEU A 232 17.52 5.63 13.02
C LEU A 232 17.93 6.46 14.25
N ASP A 233 18.20 5.84 15.40
CA ASP A 233 18.69 6.53 16.60
C ASP A 233 20.06 7.18 16.38
N SER A 234 20.88 6.60 15.49
CA SER A 234 22.16 7.20 15.10
C SER A 234 21.98 8.51 14.32
N PHE A 235 20.87 8.66 13.59
CA PHE A 235 20.55 9.84 12.79
C PHE A 235 20.28 11.07 13.69
N ASP A 236 19.48 10.89 14.74
CA ASP A 236 19.13 11.95 15.69
C ASP A 236 20.36 12.50 16.43
N ARG A 237 21.35 11.65 16.71
CA ARG A 237 22.62 12.06 17.35
C ARG A 237 23.52 12.88 16.43
N VAL A 238 23.49 12.62 15.11
CA VAL A 238 24.30 13.34 14.12
C VAL A 238 23.73 14.73 13.84
N ASP A 239 22.40 14.86 13.75
CA ASP A 239 21.76 16.17 13.57
C ASP A 239 21.86 17.05 14.82
N ALA A 240 21.79 16.47 16.03
CA ALA A 240 22.02 17.19 17.28
C ALA A 240 23.45 17.73 17.42
N ALA A 241 24.44 17.11 16.76
CA ALA A 241 25.83 17.53 16.78
C ALA A 241 26.17 18.60 15.72
N ARG A 242 25.24 18.96 14.83
CA ARG A 242 25.49 19.92 13.75
C ARG A 242 25.43 21.35 14.28
N PRO A 243 26.53 22.13 14.21
CA PRO A 243 26.52 23.50 14.71
C PRO A 243 25.52 24.34 13.90
N ALA A 244 24.68 25.10 14.62
CA ALA A 244 23.69 25.98 14.01
C ALA A 244 24.36 26.90 12.98
N ARG A 245 23.83 26.92 11.75
CA ARG A 245 24.32 27.84 10.71
C ARG A 245 24.16 29.28 11.20
N PRO A 246 25.18 30.13 11.11
CA PRO A 246 25.07 31.53 11.51
C PRO A 246 24.02 32.21 10.62
N VAL A 247 22.93 32.63 11.24
CA VAL A 247 21.86 33.40 10.58
C VAL A 247 22.43 34.76 10.23
N THR A 248 22.68 35.01 8.95
CA THR A 248 23.12 36.32 8.49
C THR A 248 21.91 37.26 8.47
N PRO A 249 21.90 38.37 9.21
CA PRO A 249 20.75 39.27 9.23
C PRO A 249 20.54 39.93 7.87
N PRO A 250 19.28 40.13 7.43
CA PRO A 250 18.98 40.71 6.13
C PRO A 250 19.50 42.15 6.04
N THR A 251 20.32 42.41 5.02
CA THR A 251 20.87 43.72 4.70
C THR A 251 19.73 44.67 4.33
N LYS A 252 19.53 45.75 5.10
CA LYS A 252 18.57 46.81 4.78
C LYS A 252 19.00 47.50 3.48
N LEU A 253 18.28 47.22 2.40
CA LEU A 253 18.38 47.99 1.16
C LEU A 253 17.85 49.40 1.43
N GLY A 254 18.75 50.38 1.42
CA GLY A 254 18.42 51.80 1.53
C GLY A 254 17.58 52.26 0.33
N ARG A 255 16.48 52.95 0.61
CA ARG A 255 15.73 53.71 -0.40
C ARG A 255 16.53 54.96 -0.76
N ALA A 256 16.85 55.10 -2.05
CA ALA A 256 17.22 56.36 -2.67
C ALA A 256 15.95 57.08 -3.16
#